data_AF-A0A6C0BH20-F1
#
_entry.id   AF-A0A6C0BH20-F1
#
_cell.length_a   1.000
_cell.length_b   1.000
_cell.length_c   1.000
_cell.angle_alpha   90.00
_cell.angle_beta   90.00
_cell.angle_gamma   90.00
#
_symmetry.space_group_name_H-M   'P 1'
#
loop_
_entity.id
_entity.type
_entity.pdbx_description
1 polymer ?
#
loop_
_entity_poly.entity_id
_entity_poly.type
_entity_poly.pdbx_seq_one_letter_code
_entity_poly.pdbx_strand_id
1 'polypeptide(L)'
;MSCCITEDIITNNLEQKWNWTSLSSNPNITFNFVKDNIDKPWNWYLLSKNKNITYDIVKNNSQIPWDWGGLSRNTNITWDIVQDNLDKPWDWYILSLNLDITWDIVKNNSDIHWDWYYLSMNPMNE
;
A
#
# COMPACT_ATOMS: atom_id res chain seq x y z
N MET A 1 -2.44 17.92 7.02
CA MET A 1 -3.59 18.12 7.94
C MET A 1 -3.78 16.83 8.71
N SER A 2 -3.61 16.87 10.04
CA SER A 2 -3.92 15.72 10.91
C SER A 2 -5.44 15.52 10.89
N CYS A 3 -5.90 14.32 10.55
CA CYS A 3 -7.32 14.01 10.66
C CYS A 3 -7.69 13.95 12.15
N CYS A 4 -8.77 14.62 12.57
CA CYS A 4 -9.20 14.65 13.97
C CYS A 4 -10.04 13.43 14.38
N ILE A 5 -10.45 12.61 13.40
CA ILE A 5 -11.30 11.44 13.63
C ILE A 5 -10.44 10.26 14.08
N THR A 6 -10.81 9.64 15.20
CA THR A 6 -10.21 8.45 15.79
C THR A 6 -11.19 7.28 15.81
N GLU A 7 -10.69 6.07 16.05
CA GLU A 7 -11.50 4.86 16.22
C GLU A 7 -12.53 5.01 17.35
N ASP A 8 -12.15 5.67 18.46
CA ASP A 8 -13.06 5.97 19.58
C ASP A 8 -14.21 6.88 19.17
N ILE A 9 -13.95 7.90 18.35
CA ILE A 9 -15.00 8.80 17.85
C ILE A 9 -15.97 8.02 16.96
N ILE A 10 -15.47 7.15 16.09
CA ILE A 10 -16.32 6.34 15.21
C ILE A 10 -17.18 5.37 16.06
N THR A 11 -16.55 4.70 17.03
CA THR A 11 -17.21 3.71 17.90
C THR A 11 -18.28 4.31 18.80
N ASN A 12 -18.08 5.55 19.26
CA ASN A 12 -19.07 6.24 20.10
C ASN A 12 -20.20 6.92 19.31
N ASN A 13 -20.17 6.86 17.97
CA ASN A 13 -21.14 7.54 17.10
C ASN A 13 -21.51 6.62 15.91
N LEU A 14 -21.88 5.37 16.19
CA LEU A 14 -22.16 4.34 15.18
C LEU A 14 -23.42 4.61 14.36
N GLU A 15 -24.35 5.41 14.88
CA GLU A 15 -25.56 5.84 14.18
C GLU A 15 -25.29 6.84 13.06
N GLN A 16 -24.08 7.40 13.00
CA GLN A 16 -23.72 8.40 12.00
C GLN A 16 -23.35 7.80 10.66
N LYS A 17 -23.66 8.56 9.61
CA LYS A 17 -23.30 8.22 8.23
C LYS A 17 -21.85 8.61 7.96
N TRP A 18 -20.93 7.69 8.27
CA TRP A 18 -19.52 7.86 8.00
C TRP A 18 -19.19 7.73 6.51
N ASN A 19 -18.28 8.57 6.03
CA ASN A 19 -17.66 8.41 4.72
C ASN A 19 -16.49 7.42 4.83
N TRP A 20 -16.78 6.14 4.61
CA TRP A 20 -15.80 5.05 4.71
C TRP A 20 -14.63 5.19 3.74
N THR A 21 -14.84 5.79 2.56
CA THR A 21 -13.75 6.11 1.63
C THR A 21 -12.76 7.09 2.27
N SER A 22 -13.24 8.17 2.88
CA SER A 22 -12.37 9.12 3.59
C SER A 22 -11.67 8.45 4.77
N LEU A 23 -12.40 7.64 5.55
CA LEU A 23 -11.84 6.88 6.68
C LEU A 23 -10.73 5.90 6.23
N SER A 24 -10.84 5.32 5.04
CA SER A 24 -9.80 4.41 4.49
C SER A 24 -8.43 5.08 4.34
N SER A 25 -8.41 6.40 4.18
CA SER A 25 -7.16 7.19 4.10
C SER A 25 -6.72 7.79 5.44
N ASN A 26 -7.47 7.55 6.52
CA ASN A 26 -7.24 8.16 7.82
C ASN A 26 -6.00 7.53 8.50
N PRO A 27 -4.97 8.33 8.86
CA PRO A 27 -3.77 7.82 9.52
C PRO A 27 -3.99 7.40 10.97
N ASN A 28 -5.17 7.63 11.56
CA ASN A 28 -5.50 7.19 12.91
C ASN A 28 -6.30 5.88 12.94
N ILE A 29 -6.63 5.30 11.77
CA ILE A 29 -7.30 4.01 11.68
C ILE A 29 -6.26 2.91 11.51
N THR A 30 -6.32 1.94 12.40
CA THR A 30 -5.50 0.73 12.40
C THR A 30 -6.16 -0.35 11.55
N PHE A 31 -5.35 -1.30 11.09
CA PHE A 31 -5.90 -2.45 10.39
C PHE A 31 -6.78 -3.33 11.29
N ASN A 32 -6.54 -3.38 12.60
CA ASN A 32 -7.39 -4.14 13.52
C ASN A 32 -8.81 -3.57 13.53
N PHE A 33 -8.96 -2.25 13.56
CA PHE A 33 -10.28 -1.62 13.46
C PHE A 33 -10.97 -1.93 12.12
N VAL A 34 -10.22 -1.91 11.01
CA VAL A 34 -10.74 -2.32 9.69
C VAL A 34 -11.21 -3.78 9.72
N LYS A 35 -10.43 -4.66 10.33
CA LYS A 35 -10.71 -6.10 10.44
C LYS A 35 -11.96 -6.37 11.29
N ASP A 36 -12.14 -5.65 12.39
CA ASP A 36 -13.31 -5.76 13.26
C ASP A 36 -14.58 -5.19 12.60
N ASN A 37 -14.42 -4.33 11.60
CA ASN A 37 -15.50 -3.69 10.85
C ASN A 37 -15.40 -3.98 9.34
N ILE A 38 -15.06 -5.23 8.99
CA ILE A 38 -14.75 -5.62 7.61
C ILE A 38 -15.97 -5.54 6.66
N ASP A 39 -17.18 -5.53 7.22
CA ASP A 39 -18.45 -5.39 6.51
C ASP A 39 -18.69 -3.98 5.96
N LYS A 40 -17.89 -3.00 6.42
CA LYS A 40 -18.02 -1.60 6.00
C LYS A 40 -17.40 -1.40 4.61
N PRO A 41 -17.91 -0.42 3.84
CA PRO A 41 -17.47 -0.19 2.47
C PRO A 41 -16.12 0.55 2.42
N TRP A 42 -15.07 -0.11 2.91
CA TRP A 42 -13.70 0.39 2.85
C TRP A 42 -13.20 0.50 1.41
N ASN A 43 -12.41 1.53 1.13
CA ASN A 43 -11.67 1.67 -0.10
C ASN A 43 -10.30 0.98 0.06
N TRP A 44 -10.19 -0.24 -0.48
CA TRP A 44 -8.99 -1.06 -0.38
C TRP A 44 -7.76 -0.46 -1.04
N TYR A 45 -7.92 0.34 -2.09
CA TYR A 45 -6.80 1.09 -2.68
C TYR A 45 -6.22 2.11 -1.69
N LEU A 46 -7.07 2.89 -1.02
CA LEU A 46 -6.63 3.88 -0.04
C LEU A 46 -6.03 3.23 1.22
N LEU A 47 -6.62 2.12 1.69
CA LEU A 47 -6.06 1.34 2.80
C LEU A 47 -4.69 0.77 2.42
N SER A 48 -4.58 0.12 1.26
CA SER A 48 -3.33 -0.50 0.80
C SER A 48 -2.19 0.52 0.65
N LYS A 49 -2.51 1.73 0.20
CA LYS A 49 -1.57 2.86 0.11
C LYS A 49 -1.18 3.45 1.47
N ASN A 50 -1.97 3.21 2.52
CA ASN A 50 -1.79 3.84 3.82
C ASN A 50 -0.52 3.31 4.52
N LYS A 51 0.34 4.21 4.99
CA LYS A 51 1.59 3.89 5.72
C LYS A 51 1.38 3.06 6.99
N ASN A 52 0.16 2.97 7.52
CA ASN A 52 -0.14 2.12 8.67
C ASN A 52 -0.34 0.65 8.27
N ILE A 53 -0.53 0.37 6.98
CA ILE A 53 -0.53 -0.98 6.45
C ILE A 53 0.91 -1.37 6.14
N THR A 54 1.44 -2.32 6.91
CA THR A 54 2.75 -2.94 6.68
C THR A 54 2.59 -4.20 5.83
N TYR A 55 3.67 -4.64 5.19
CA TYR A 55 3.63 -5.90 4.46
C TYR A 55 3.35 -7.10 5.37
N ASP A 56 3.78 -7.09 6.64
CA ASP A 56 3.42 -8.14 7.60
C ASP A 56 1.91 -8.24 7.84
N ILE A 57 1.22 -7.10 7.87
CA ILE A 57 -0.26 -7.08 7.95
C ILE A 57 -0.85 -7.74 6.71
N VAL A 58 -0.35 -7.40 5.52
CA VAL A 58 -0.81 -7.97 4.24
C VAL A 58 -0.58 -9.48 4.22
N LYS A 59 0.65 -9.92 4.53
CA LYS A 59 1.07 -11.32 4.55
C LYS A 59 0.26 -12.16 5.54
N ASN A 60 0.04 -11.66 6.75
CA ASN A 60 -0.73 -12.38 7.78
C ASN A 60 -2.25 -12.34 7.57
N ASN A 61 -2.74 -11.56 6.60
CA ASN A 61 -4.16 -11.46 6.27
C ASN A 61 -4.34 -11.56 4.75
N SER A 62 -3.77 -12.61 4.14
CA SER A 62 -3.74 -12.82 2.69
C SER A 62 -5.11 -13.08 2.05
N GLN A 63 -6.13 -13.37 2.85
CA GLN A 63 -7.53 -13.54 2.43
C GLN A 63 -8.23 -12.19 2.14
N ILE A 64 -7.64 -11.08 2.56
CA ILE A 64 -8.17 -9.75 2.36
C ILE A 64 -7.86 -9.28 0.92
N PRO A 65 -8.80 -8.58 0.25
CA PRO A 65 -8.61 -8.12 -1.12
C PRO A 65 -7.72 -6.88 -1.17
N TRP A 66 -6.45 -7.03 -0.79
CA TRP A 66 -5.47 -5.96 -0.89
C TRP A 66 -5.29 -5.50 -2.33
N ASP A 67 -5.21 -4.18 -2.51
CA ASP A 67 -4.98 -3.56 -3.80
C ASP A 67 -3.47 -3.39 -4.02
N TRP A 68 -2.89 -4.20 -4.90
CA TRP A 68 -1.45 -4.21 -5.15
C TRP A 68 -0.95 -2.94 -5.86
N GLY A 69 -1.80 -2.22 -6.59
CA GLY A 69 -1.48 -0.89 -7.12
C GLY A 69 -1.38 0.16 -6.00
N GLY A 70 -2.24 0.06 -4.98
CA GLY A 70 -2.16 0.82 -3.75
C GLY A 70 -0.92 0.47 -2.93
N LEU A 71 -0.61 -0.82 -2.78
CA LEU A 71 0.63 -1.29 -2.12
C LEU A 71 1.87 -0.78 -2.86
N SER A 72 1.87 -0.73 -4.19
CA SER A 72 2.99 -0.17 -4.97
C SER A 72 3.29 1.29 -4.60
N ARG A 73 2.27 2.03 -4.12
CA ARG A 73 2.39 3.43 -3.65
C ARG A 73 2.67 3.55 -2.15
N ASN A 74 2.74 2.43 -1.43
CA ASN A 74 2.94 2.41 0.02
C ASN A 74 4.45 2.46 0.31
N THR A 75 4.85 3.40 1.15
CA THR A 75 6.26 3.64 1.51
C THR A 75 6.88 2.49 2.32
N ASN A 76 6.09 1.54 2.81
CA ASN A 76 6.57 0.36 3.52
C ASN A 76 6.91 -0.81 2.60
N ILE A 77 6.59 -0.73 1.30
CA ILE A 77 6.97 -1.76 0.33
C ILE A 77 8.41 -1.51 -0.10
N THR A 78 9.24 -2.54 0.04
CA THR A 78 10.65 -2.55 -0.37
C THR A 78 10.85 -3.43 -1.59
N TRP A 79 12.02 -3.33 -2.23
CA TRP A 79 12.37 -4.23 -3.33
C TRP A 79 12.32 -5.71 -2.92
N ASP A 80 12.84 -6.09 -1.76
CA ASP A 80 12.82 -7.47 -1.28
C ASP A 80 11.38 -8.03 -1.20
N ILE A 81 10.43 -7.21 -0.75
CA ILE A 81 9.01 -7.59 -0.72
C ILE A 81 8.47 -7.81 -2.13
N VAL A 82 8.80 -6.93 -3.08
CA VAL A 82 8.37 -7.08 -4.48
C VAL A 82 8.97 -8.34 -5.08
N GLN A 83 10.27 -8.58 -4.85
CA GLN A 83 11.00 -9.74 -5.36
C GLN A 83 10.41 -11.06 -4.83
N ASP A 84 10.01 -11.12 -3.57
CA ASP A 84 9.36 -12.30 -2.97
C ASP A 84 7.92 -12.53 -3.48
N ASN A 85 7.33 -11.56 -4.18
CA ASN A 85 5.92 -11.56 -4.60
C ASN A 85 5.75 -11.09 -6.06
N LEU A 86 6.66 -11.49 -6.95
CA LEU A 86 6.63 -11.08 -8.37
C LEU A 86 5.37 -11.54 -9.13
N ASP A 87 4.64 -12.52 -8.60
CA ASP A 87 3.37 -13.00 -9.16
C ASP A 87 2.20 -12.03 -8.96
N LYS A 88 2.39 -10.99 -8.15
CA LYS A 88 1.33 -10.02 -7.81
C LYS A 88 1.22 -8.89 -8.82
N PRO A 89 0.02 -8.32 -9.00
CA PRO A 89 -0.22 -7.26 -9.98
C PRO A 89 0.29 -5.90 -9.48
N TRP A 90 1.60 -5.78 -9.34
CA TRP A 90 2.26 -4.53 -8.97
C TRP A 90 2.12 -3.46 -10.06
N ASP A 91 2.06 -2.20 -9.66
CA ASP A 91 2.17 -1.03 -10.53
C ASP A 91 3.66 -0.73 -10.72
N TRP A 92 4.26 -1.35 -11.75
CA TRP A 92 5.69 -1.20 -12.08
C TRP A 92 6.09 0.23 -12.42
N TYR A 93 5.17 1.05 -12.91
CA TYR A 93 5.41 2.48 -13.11
C TYR A 93 5.73 3.15 -11.77
N ILE A 94 4.89 2.91 -10.76
CA ILE A 94 5.07 3.49 -9.44
C ILE A 94 6.27 2.90 -8.71
N LEU A 95 6.46 1.58 -8.76
CA LEU A 95 7.60 0.94 -8.12
C LEU A 95 8.92 1.48 -8.68
N SER A 96 9.01 1.65 -10.00
CA SER A 96 10.19 2.22 -10.65
C SER A 96 10.50 3.65 -10.22
N LEU A 97 9.53 4.43 -9.71
CA LEU A 97 9.75 5.78 -9.21
C LEU A 97 10.02 5.87 -7.71
N ASN A 98 9.50 4.91 -6.93
CA ASN A 98 9.41 5.02 -5.47
C ASN A 98 10.38 4.11 -4.72
N LEU A 99 10.86 3.04 -5.34
CA LEU A 99 11.85 2.17 -4.74
C LEU A 99 13.26 2.67 -5.06
N ASP A 100 14.18 2.51 -4.10
CA ASP A 100 15.63 2.60 -4.33
C ASP A 100 16.10 1.41 -5.20
N ILE A 101 15.46 1.19 -6.35
CA ILE A 101 15.90 0.23 -7.37
C ILE A 101 17.26 0.72 -7.86
N THR A 102 18.25 -0.15 -7.82
CA THR A 102 19.61 0.10 -8.31
C THR A 102 19.81 -0.59 -9.66
N TRP A 103 20.85 -0.20 -10.40
CA TRP A 103 21.22 -0.89 -11.63
C TRP A 103 21.54 -2.38 -11.42
N ASP A 104 22.06 -2.75 -10.25
CA ASP A 104 22.33 -4.14 -9.92
C ASP A 104 21.03 -4.93 -9.75
N ILE A 105 19.98 -4.34 -9.17
CA ILE A 105 18.65 -4.96 -9.12
C ILE A 105 18.12 -5.19 -10.55
N VAL A 106 18.19 -4.19 -11.42
CA VAL A 106 17.71 -4.31 -12.80
C VAL A 106 18.48 -5.38 -13.57
N LYS A 107 19.81 -5.41 -13.45
CA LYS A 107 20.68 -6.42 -14.12
C LYS A 107 20.40 -7.84 -13.62
N ASN A 108 20.21 -8.02 -12.32
CA ASN A 108 19.98 -9.34 -11.72
C ASN A 108 18.55 -9.87 -11.93
N ASN A 109 17.62 -9.01 -12.36
CA ASN A 109 16.22 -9.37 -12.60
C ASN A 109 15.80 -8.96 -14.03
N SER A 110 16.58 -9.38 -15.03
CA SER A 110 16.40 -8.98 -16.44
C SER A 110 15.14 -9.54 -17.11
N ASP A 111 14.49 -10.53 -16.48
CA ASP A 111 13.23 -11.14 -16.91
C ASP A 111 12.00 -10.29 -16.59
N ILE A 112 12.14 -9.32 -15.68
CA ILE A 112 11.08 -8.38 -15.35
C ILE A 112 10.93 -7.37 -16.50
N HIS A 113 9.67 -7.11 -16.88
CA HIS A 113 9.32 -6.08 -17.86
C HIS A 113 9.39 -4.69 -17.22
N TRP A 114 10.62 -4.25 -16.96
CA TRP A 114 10.91 -2.94 -16.42
C TRP A 114 10.41 -1.81 -17.33
N ASP A 115 9.91 -0.73 -16.73
CA ASP A 115 9.61 0.50 -17.45
C ASP A 115 10.88 1.35 -17.57
N TRP A 116 11.57 1.21 -18.71
CA TRP A 116 12.82 1.91 -19.00
C TRP A 116 12.70 3.43 -18.99
N TYR A 117 11.53 3.98 -19.31
CA TYR A 117 11.34 5.43 -19.30
C TYR A 117 11.48 5.97 -17.89
N TYR A 118 10.80 5.35 -16.92
CA TYR A 118 10.85 5.81 -15.53
C TYR A 118 12.13 5.40 -14.80
N LEU A 119 12.70 4.23 -15.10
CA LEU A 119 14.03 3.88 -14.61
C LEU A 119 15.08 4.91 -15.02
N SER A 120 14.99 5.48 -16.23
CA SER A 120 15.90 6.53 -16.69
C SER A 120 15.73 7.87 -15.97
N MET A 121 14.59 8.08 -15.29
CA MET A 121 14.32 9.27 -14.48
C MET A 121 14.84 9.16 -13.05
N ASN A 122 15.15 7.94 -12.57
CA ASN A 122 15.76 7.79 -11.26
C ASN A 122 17.21 8.30 -11.30
N PRO A 123 17.62 9.10 -10.30
CA PRO A 123 19.02 9.34 -10.04
C PRO A 123 19.61 8.06 -9.42
N MET A 124 19.69 6.98 -10.22
CA MET A 124 20.28 5.72 -9.78
C MET A 124 21.78 5.95 -9.63
N ASN A 125 22.23 6.06 -8.38
CA ASN A 125 23.65 6.13 -8.06
C ASN A 125 24.29 4.74 -8.30
N GLU A 126 25.49 4.75 -8.87
CA GLU A 126 26.40 3.59 -8.88
C GLU A 126 26.85 3.21 -7.47
#